data_AF-A0A662LGN0-F1
#
_entry.id   AF-A0A662LGN0-F1
#
_cell.length_a   1.000
_cell.length_b   1.000
_cell.length_c   1.000
_cell.angle_alpha   90.00
_cell.angle_beta   90.00
_cell.angle_gamma   90.00
#
_symmetry.space_group_name_H-M   'P 1'
#
loop_
_entity.id
_entity.type
_entity.pdbx_description
1 polymer ?
#
loop_
_entity_poly.entity_id
_entity_poly.type
_entity_poly.pdbx_seq_one_letter_code
_entity_poly.pdbx_strand_id
1 'polypeptide(L)'
;MHYNVISELTREYIFRLAEKGKRRDGRVLDQFRDITVETGVIGTAEGSARVRLGNTEVVVGIKMQPGEPYPDSPDKGVMTTNL
;
A
#
# COMPACT_ATOMS: atom_id res chain seq x y z
N MET A 1 16.73 1.75 12.88
CA MET A 1 15.29 1.40 12.99
C MET A 1 14.67 2.30 14.04
N HIS A 2 13.70 3.12 13.67
CA HIS A 2 12.98 3.98 14.62
C HIS A 2 11.79 3.16 15.16
N TYR A 3 11.90 2.67 16.40
CA TYR A 3 10.79 1.97 17.03
C TYR A 3 9.82 3.00 17.59
N ASN A 4 8.58 2.99 17.09
CA ASN A 4 7.50 3.73 17.73
C ASN A 4 7.17 3.06 19.07
N VAL A 5 7.63 3.68 20.16
CA VAL A 5 7.25 3.26 21.52
C VAL A 5 5.81 3.70 21.76
N ILE A 6 4.92 2.74 21.93
CA ILE A 6 3.50 2.98 22.25
C ILE A 6 3.36 3.01 23.78
N SER A 7 2.62 3.98 24.32
CA SER A 7 2.34 4.01 25.76
C SER A 7 1.44 2.84 26.18
N GLU A 8 1.66 2.30 27.38
CA GLU A 8 0.86 1.19 27.92
C GLU A 8 -0.64 1.54 27.95
N LEU A 9 -0.98 2.78 28.31
CA LEU A 9 -2.36 3.28 28.30
C LEU A 9 -3.01 3.17 26.91
N THR A 10 -2.28 3.52 25.84
CA THR A 10 -2.81 3.43 24.47
C THR A 10 -3.03 1.97 24.07
N ARG A 11 -2.10 1.10 24.43
CA ARG A 11 -2.21 -0.34 24.15
C ARG A 11 -3.41 -0.95 24.85
N GLU A 12 -3.60 -0.67 26.14
CA GLU A 12 -4.70 -1.19 26.93
C GLU A 12 -6.06 -0.67 26.42
N TYR A 13 -6.12 0.61 26.04
CA TYR A 13 -7.32 1.20 25.43
C TYR A 13 -7.73 0.48 24.13
N ILE A 14 -6.76 0.22 23.23
CA ILE A 14 -7.02 -0.51 21.99
C ILE A 14 -7.51 -1.94 22.29
N PHE A 15 -6.90 -2.60 23.28
CA PHE A 15 -7.28 -3.96 23.68
C PHE A 15 -8.73 -4.04 24.17
N ARG A 16 -9.13 -3.15 25.09
CA ARG A 16 -10.51 -3.08 25.61
C ARG A 16 -11.55 -2.76 24.54
N LEU A 17 -11.17 -2.01 23.49
CA LEU A 17 -12.06 -1.79 22.34
C LEU A 17 -12.23 -3.07 21.53
N ALA A 18 -11.14 -3.80 21.28
CA ALA A 18 -11.16 -5.04 20.52
C ALA A 18 -12.02 -6.11 21.21
N GLU A 19 -11.95 -6.25 22.55
CA GLU A 19 -12.83 -7.15 23.32
C GLU A 19 -14.33 -6.86 23.12
N LYS A 20 -14.67 -5.61 22.82
CA LYS A 20 -16.04 -5.16 22.55
C LYS A 20 -16.39 -5.18 21.06
N GLY A 21 -15.52 -5.71 20.20
CA GLY A 21 -15.68 -5.71 18.75
C GLY A 21 -15.62 -4.32 18.11
N LYS A 22 -15.00 -3.34 18.79
CA LYS A 22 -14.91 -1.94 18.34
C LYS A 22 -13.49 -1.57 17.94
N ARG A 23 -13.36 -0.55 17.12
CA ARG A 23 -12.09 0.08 16.72
C ARG A 23 -12.10 1.55 17.11
N ARG A 24 -10.92 2.13 17.30
CA ARG A 24 -10.77 3.55 17.72
C ARG A 24 -11.39 4.54 16.74
N ASP A 25 -11.36 4.20 15.46
CA ASP A 25 -11.89 5.01 14.36
C ASP A 25 -13.35 4.67 14.00
N GLY A 26 -14.03 3.88 14.83
CA GLY A 26 -15.46 3.56 14.67
C GLY A 26 -15.77 2.55 13.57
N ARG A 27 -14.77 2.08 12.80
CA ARG A 27 -14.96 1.06 11.78
C ARG A 27 -15.36 -0.28 12.37
N VAL A 28 -16.11 -1.07 11.61
CA VAL A 28 -16.32 -2.50 11.92
C VAL A 28 -15.03 -3.29 11.66
N LEU A 29 -14.97 -4.54 12.14
CA LEU A 29 -13.72 -5.33 12.16
C LEU A 29 -13.20 -5.66 10.75
N ASP A 30 -14.09 -5.86 9.80
CA ASP A 30 -13.84 -6.21 8.40
C ASP A 30 -13.84 -5.00 7.44
N GLN A 31 -14.16 -3.80 7.93
CA GLN A 31 -14.17 -2.59 7.12
C GLN A 31 -12.75 -2.04 6.88
N PHE A 32 -12.42 -1.80 5.61
CA PHE A 32 -11.19 -1.13 5.19
C PHE A 32 -11.19 0.36 5.58
N ARG A 33 -10.01 1.00 5.56
CA ARG A 33 -9.94 2.47 5.61
C ARG A 33 -10.39 3.00 4.25
N ASP A 34 -10.73 4.28 4.16
CA ASP A 34 -11.08 4.91 2.89
C ASP A 34 -9.97 4.72 1.85
N ILE A 35 -10.35 4.26 0.66
CA ILE A 35 -9.45 4.00 -0.46
C ILE A 35 -9.67 5.07 -1.51
N THR A 36 -8.61 5.73 -1.94
CA THR A 36 -8.62 6.63 -3.10
C THR A 36 -7.53 6.21 -4.08
N VAL A 37 -7.83 6.29 -5.37
CA VAL A 37 -6.92 5.93 -6.46
C VAL A 37 -6.95 7.04 -7.49
N GLU A 38 -5.80 7.70 -7.66
CA GLU A 38 -5.56 8.72 -8.68
C GLU A 38 -4.60 8.15 -9.71
N THR A 39 -4.98 8.09 -10.98
CA THR A 39 -4.11 7.59 -12.08
C THR A 39 -3.47 8.74 -12.84
N GLY A 40 -2.34 8.49 -13.51
CA GLY A 40 -1.66 9.50 -14.33
C GLY A 40 -0.95 10.60 -13.52
N VAL A 41 -0.61 10.31 -12.26
CA VAL A 41 -0.01 11.28 -11.32
C VAL A 41 1.47 11.60 -11.60
N ILE A 42 2.17 10.76 -12.36
CA ILE A 42 3.54 10.99 -12.84
C ILE A 42 3.49 11.14 -14.35
N GLY A 43 3.61 12.38 -14.85
CA GLY A 43 3.49 12.68 -16.28
C GLY A 43 4.60 12.08 -17.16
N THR A 44 5.75 11.73 -16.58
CA THR A 44 6.86 11.13 -17.32
C THR A 44 6.82 9.60 -17.34
N ALA A 45 5.95 8.95 -16.57
CA ALA A 45 5.83 7.49 -16.53
C ALA A 45 4.82 7.00 -17.57
N GLU A 46 5.02 5.81 -18.16
CA GLU A 46 4.04 5.24 -19.11
C GLU A 46 2.73 4.85 -18.40
N GLY A 47 2.81 4.52 -17.11
CA GLY A 47 1.65 4.36 -16.23
C GLY A 47 2.00 4.80 -14.81
N SER A 48 1.03 5.37 -14.08
CA SER A 48 1.24 5.72 -12.68
C SER A 48 -0.06 5.77 -11.90
N ALA A 49 0.04 5.51 -10.60
CA ALA A 49 -1.06 5.64 -9.66
C ALA A 49 -0.58 6.14 -8.29
N ARG A 50 -1.32 7.07 -7.69
CA ARG A 50 -1.26 7.40 -6.27
C ARG A 50 -2.44 6.71 -5.59
N VAL A 51 -2.16 5.91 -4.57
CA VAL A 51 -3.16 5.20 -3.79
C VAL A 51 -3.07 5.65 -2.34
N ARG A 52 -4.20 6.05 -1.76
CA ARG A 52 -4.31 6.28 -0.31
C ARG A 52 -5.25 5.28 0.33
N LEU A 53 -4.83 4.69 1.44
CA LEU A 53 -5.61 3.82 2.33
C LEU A 53 -5.65 4.47 3.73
N GLY A 54 -6.63 5.33 3.96
CA GLY A 54 -6.63 6.30 5.06
C GLY A 54 -5.37 7.18 5.00
N ASN A 55 -4.61 7.22 6.10
CA ASN A 55 -3.38 8.02 6.17
C ASN A 55 -2.14 7.36 5.54
N THR A 56 -2.28 6.16 4.98
CA THR A 56 -1.18 5.48 4.28
C THR A 56 -1.24 5.85 2.80
N GLU A 57 -0.17 6.40 2.25
CA GLU A 57 -0.07 6.79 0.84
C GLU A 57 1.09 6.07 0.17
N VAL A 58 0.86 5.58 -1.06
CA VAL A 58 1.86 4.98 -1.93
C VAL A 58 1.70 5.56 -3.33
N VAL A 59 2.82 5.85 -3.99
CA VAL A 59 2.86 6.23 -5.40
C VAL A 59 3.64 5.18 -6.16
N VAL A 60 3.06 4.67 -7.25
CA VAL A 60 3.68 3.67 -8.13
C VAL A 60 3.78 4.26 -9.54
N GLY A 61 4.93 4.04 -10.18
CA GLY A 61 5.16 4.33 -11.58
C GLY A 61 5.60 3.08 -12.33
N ILE A 62 5.13 2.92 -13.56
CA ILE A 62 5.55 1.88 -14.48
C ILE A 62 6.50 2.51 -15.49
N LYS A 63 7.64 1.85 -15.67
CA LYS A 63 8.59 2.15 -16.74
C LYS A 63 8.82 0.94 -17.63
N MET A 64 8.75 1.16 -18.94
CA MET A 64 8.95 0.11 -19.94
C MET A 64 10.07 0.50 -20.90
N GLN A 65 10.91 -0.48 -21.25
CA GLN A 65 11.94 -0.35 -22.27
C GLN A 65 12.07 -1.68 -23.02
N PRO A 66 12.43 -1.66 -24.32
CA PRO A 66 12.84 -2.87 -25.02
C PRO A 66 14.02 -3.53 -24.32
N GLY A 67 14.01 -4.85 -24.24
CA GLY A 67 15.07 -5.65 -23.64
C GLY A 67 15.11 -7.04 -24.27
N GLU A 68 16.23 -7.74 -24.10
CA GLU A 68 16.36 -9.11 -24.55
C GLU A 68 15.56 -10.05 -23.61
N PRO A 69 14.70 -10.93 -24.15
CA PRO A 69 13.99 -11.90 -23.34
C PRO A 69 14.96 -12.94 -22.78
N TYR A 70 14.58 -13.63 -21.70
CA TYR A 70 15.40 -14.71 -21.17
C TYR A 70 15.45 -15.90 -22.16
N PRO A 71 16.60 -16.59 -22.28
CA PRO A 71 16.75 -17.69 -23.24
C PRO A 71 15.76 -18.85 -23.07
N ASP A 72 15.29 -19.07 -21.85
CA ASP A 72 14.32 -20.11 -21.49
C ASP A 72 12.86 -19.68 -21.71
N SER A 73 12.59 -18.42 -22.05
CA SER A 73 11.27 -17.88 -22.34
C SER A 73 11.33 -16.75 -23.39
N PRO A 74 11.71 -17.07 -24.64
CA PRO A 74 11.98 -16.07 -25.69
C PRO A 74 10.74 -15.30 -26.19
N ASP A 75 9.54 -15.82 -25.92
CA ASP A 75 8.25 -15.25 -26.33
C ASP A 75 7.53 -14.48 -25.21
N LYS A 76 8.20 -14.22 -24.08
CA LYS A 76 7.63 -13.54 -22.91
C LYS A 76 8.40 -12.27 -22.52
N GLY A 77 7.67 -11.26 -22.08
CA GLY A 77 8.23 -10.05 -21.47
C GLY A 77 8.65 -10.26 -20.02
N VAL A 78 9.45 -9.32 -19.49
CA VAL A 78 9.91 -9.32 -18.10
C VAL A 78 9.16 -8.28 -17.28
N MET A 79 8.71 -8.65 -16.08
CA MET A 79 8.13 -7.75 -15.10
C MET A 79 8.97 -7.77 -13.83
N THR A 80 9.43 -6.60 -13.39
CA THR A 80 10.20 -6.44 -12.16
C THR A 80 9.50 -5.41 -11.26
N THR A 81 9.37 -5.73 -9.99
CA THR A 81 8.79 -4.85 -8.97
C THR A 81 9.85 -4.43 -7.97
N ASN A 82 9.91 -3.14 -7.66
CA ASN A 82 10.78 -2.58 -6.62
C ASN A 82 9.91 -1.74 -5.66
N LEU A 83 10.31 -1.69 -4.38
CA LEU A 83 9.66 -0.90 -3.32
C LEU A 83 10.65 0.11 -2.74
#